data_AF-A0A5C1QP58-F1
#
_entry.id   AF-A0A5C1QP58-F1
#
_cell.length_a   1.000
_cell.length_b   1.000
_cell.length_c   1.000
_cell.angle_alpha   90.00
_cell.angle_beta   90.00
_cell.angle_gamma   90.00
#
_symmetry.space_group_name_H-M   'P 1'
#
loop_
_entity.id
_entity.type
_entity.pdbx_description
1 polymer ?
#
loop_
_entity_poly.entity_id
_entity_poly.type
_entity_poly.pdbx_seq_one_letter_code
_entity_poly.pdbx_strand_id
1 'polypeptide(L)'
;MVNKKPGELALAAFFVFLGIVLYISALGFPERAQTSTAVYVKFVGAGMAILSAVDFSMTLKKKSGKVELFTNKTYFFGLVGLMLAYMILLMLNVGFMIATIPFLAATSLLLGYRNWKIMAASFVGILLSTYLVFFRMLQVPMP
;
A
#
# COMPACT_ATOMS: atom_id res chain seq x y z
N MET A 1 -5.85 21.40 21.30
CA MET A 1 -5.74 20.13 20.54
C MET A 1 -6.62 20.25 19.31
N VAL A 2 -6.06 20.44 18.12
CA VAL A 2 -6.85 20.51 16.87
C VAL A 2 -7.51 19.15 16.67
N ASN A 3 -8.84 19.12 16.52
CA ASN A 3 -9.59 17.90 16.25
C ASN A 3 -9.20 17.45 14.83
N LYS A 4 -8.29 16.47 14.71
CA LYS A 4 -7.71 16.04 13.42
C LYS A 4 -8.63 15.11 12.61
N LYS A 5 -9.73 14.64 13.22
CA LYS A 5 -10.76 13.79 12.60
C LYS A 5 -11.34 14.32 11.28
N PRO A 6 -11.73 15.60 11.14
CA PRO A 6 -12.17 16.15 9.86
C PRO A 6 -11.08 16.07 8.78
N GLY A 7 -9.81 16.24 9.15
CA GLY A 7 -8.68 16.11 8.22
C GLY A 7 -8.47 14.68 7.73
N GLU A 8 -8.55 13.69 8.64
CA GLU A 8 -8.47 12.26 8.31
C GLU A 8 -9.62 11.84 7.38
N LEU A 9 -10.85 12.25 7.68
CA LEU A 9 -12.02 11.96 6.85
C LEU A 9 -11.97 12.64 5.48
N ALA A 10 -11.53 13.91 5.43
CA ALA A 10 -11.36 14.63 4.17
C ALA A 10 -10.28 13.98 3.29
N LEU A 11 -9.17 13.54 3.90
CA LEU A 11 -8.11 12.84 3.20
C LEU A 11 -8.60 11.49 2.65
N ALA A 12 -9.30 10.69 3.47
CA ALA A 12 -9.85 9.42 3.03
C ALA A 12 -10.88 9.60 1.90
N ALA A 13 -11.78 10.58 2.01
CA ALA A 13 -12.74 10.91 0.95
C ALA A 13 -12.05 11.37 -0.34
N PHE A 14 -10.97 12.17 -0.23
CA PHE A 14 -10.16 12.58 -1.36
C PHE A 14 -9.52 11.38 -2.07
N PHE A 15 -8.97 10.40 -1.34
CA PHE A 15 -8.42 9.20 -1.95
C PHE A 15 -9.48 8.30 -2.58
N VAL A 16 -10.69 8.23 -2.02
CA VAL A 16 -11.82 7.55 -2.68
C VAL A 16 -12.11 8.20 -4.02
N PHE A 17 -12.26 9.53 -4.03
CA PHE A 17 -12.48 10.29 -5.25
C PHE A 17 -11.37 10.08 -6.28
N LEU A 18 -10.10 10.18 -5.84
CA LEU A 18 -8.94 10.00 -6.71
C LEU A 18 -8.89 8.58 -7.29
N GLY A 19 -9.27 7.55 -6.52
CA GLY A 19 -9.35 6.16 -6.98
C GLY A 19 -10.40 5.97 -8.07
N ILE A 20 -11.58 6.58 -7.90
CA ILE A 20 -12.65 6.57 -8.91
C ILE A 20 -12.17 7.29 -10.19
N VAL A 21 -11.55 8.46 -10.05
CA VAL A 21 -11.03 9.23 -11.20
C VAL A 21 -9.98 8.43 -11.96
N LEU A 22 -9.05 7.75 -11.27
CA LEU A 22 -8.06 6.87 -11.91
C LEU A 22 -8.72 5.70 -12.64
N TYR A 23 -9.75 5.09 -12.05
CA TYR A 23 -10.46 3.99 -12.69
C TYR A 23 -11.12 4.45 -14.00
N ILE A 24 -11.79 5.61 -13.97
CA ILE A 24 -12.47 6.17 -15.14
C ILE A 24 -11.46 6.63 -16.20
N SER A 25 -10.34 7.25 -15.80
CA SER A 25 -9.33 7.74 -16.75
C SER A 25 -8.72 6.60 -17.58
N ALA A 26 -8.61 5.40 -16.99
CA ALA A 26 -8.15 4.21 -17.68
C ALA A 26 -9.13 3.70 -18.78
N LEU A 27 -10.38 4.18 -18.83
CA LEU A 27 -11.31 3.88 -19.93
C LEU A 27 -10.97 4.66 -21.19
N GLY A 28 -10.31 5.82 -21.07
CA GLY A 28 -9.88 6.65 -22.19
C GLY A 28 -8.57 6.21 -22.83
N PHE A 29 -7.99 5.08 -22.41
CA PHE A 29 -6.71 4.61 -22.94
C PHE A 29 -6.88 4.01 -24.35
N PRO A 30 -5.87 4.18 -25.23
CA PRO A 30 -5.87 3.57 -26.56
C PRO A 30 -6.01 2.04 -26.49
N GLU A 31 -6.63 1.41 -27.50
CA GLU A 31 -6.85 -0.06 -27.53
C GLU A 31 -5.58 -0.88 -27.24
N ARG A 32 -4.42 -0.42 -27.74
CA ARG A 32 -3.13 -1.08 -27.51
C ARG A 32 -2.70 -1.09 -26.04
N ALA A 33 -3.14 -0.11 -25.25
CA ALA A 33 -2.85 0.00 -23.83
C ALA A 33 -3.97 -0.60 -22.94
N GLN A 34 -5.08 -1.04 -23.54
CA GLN A 34 -6.22 -1.56 -22.78
C GLN A 34 -5.97 -2.93 -22.15
N THR A 35 -5.08 -3.74 -22.72
CA THR A 35 -4.81 -5.11 -22.25
C THR A 35 -3.79 -5.20 -21.11
N SER A 36 -3.00 -4.15 -20.88
CA SER A 36 -1.95 -4.14 -19.85
C SER A 36 -2.08 -2.92 -18.93
N THR A 37 -1.71 -1.74 -19.43
CA THR A 37 -1.63 -0.50 -18.64
C THR A 37 -2.98 -0.09 -18.09
N ALA A 38 -4.05 -0.15 -18.89
CA ALA A 38 -5.39 0.20 -18.41
C ALA A 38 -5.88 -0.77 -17.33
N VAL A 39 -5.58 -2.07 -17.45
CA VAL A 39 -5.95 -3.08 -16.45
C VAL A 39 -5.26 -2.77 -15.11
N TYR A 40 -3.97 -2.45 -15.16
CA TYR A 40 -3.22 -2.04 -13.98
C TYR A 40 -3.79 -0.77 -13.33
N VAL A 41 -4.04 0.29 -14.12
CA VAL A 41 -4.57 1.55 -13.58
C VAL A 41 -5.98 1.37 -13.01
N LYS A 42 -6.83 0.55 -13.64
CA LYS A 42 -8.14 0.16 -13.08
C LYS A 42 -8.00 -0.59 -11.76
N PHE A 43 -7.06 -1.54 -11.66
CA PHE A 43 -6.80 -2.26 -10.43
C PHE A 43 -6.35 -1.33 -9.30
N VAL A 44 -5.40 -0.43 -9.57
CA VAL A 44 -4.92 0.56 -8.59
C VAL A 44 -6.03 1.51 -8.17
N GLY A 45 -6.79 2.05 -9.13
CA GLY A 45 -7.90 2.96 -8.87
C GLY A 45 -8.99 2.30 -8.02
N ALA A 46 -9.41 1.09 -8.37
CA ALA A 46 -10.40 0.32 -7.61
C ALA A 46 -9.90 -0.03 -6.20
N GLY A 47 -8.66 -0.53 -6.09
CA GLY A 47 -8.05 -0.88 -4.81
C GLY A 47 -7.96 0.31 -3.88
N MET A 48 -7.49 1.46 -4.38
CA MET A 48 -7.43 2.70 -3.61
C MET A 48 -8.81 3.17 -3.17
N ALA A 49 -9.79 3.18 -4.08
CA ALA A 49 -11.15 3.60 -3.75
C ALA A 49 -11.77 2.71 -2.65
N ILE A 50 -11.63 1.38 -2.77
CA ILE A 50 -12.17 0.43 -1.79
C ILE A 50 -11.47 0.60 -0.44
N LEU A 51 -10.14 0.60 -0.41
CA LEU A 51 -9.38 0.70 0.85
C LEU A 51 -9.64 2.03 1.57
N SER A 52 -9.70 3.14 0.84
CA SER A 52 -10.00 4.45 1.42
C SER A 52 -11.46 4.57 1.87
N ALA A 53 -12.41 3.90 1.21
CA ALA A 53 -13.80 3.85 1.67
C ALA A 53 -13.95 3.03 2.96
N VAL A 54 -13.20 1.92 3.07
CA VAL A 54 -13.12 1.13 4.30
C VAL A 54 -12.50 1.96 5.43
N ASP A 55 -11.40 2.67 5.15
CA ASP A 55 -10.72 3.53 6.13
C ASP A 55 -11.63 4.69 6.60
N PHE A 56 -12.34 5.35 5.66
CA PHE A 56 -13.35 6.35 5.98
C PHE A 56 -14.43 5.78 6.91
N SER A 57 -14.97 4.60 6.58
CA SER A 57 -16.00 3.92 7.36
C SER A 57 -15.50 3.51 8.75
N MET A 58 -14.25 3.05 8.87
CA MET A 58 -13.64 2.70 10.15
C MET A 58 -13.34 3.93 11.00
N THR A 59 -12.90 5.02 10.38
CA THR A 59 -12.62 6.31 11.04
C THR A 59 -13.90 6.94 11.59
N LEU A 60 -15.03 6.78 10.91
CA LEU A 60 -16.35 7.15 11.45
C LEU A 60 -16.72 6.35 12.71
N LYS A 61 -16.36 5.06 12.76
CA LYS A 61 -16.75 4.14 13.85
C LYS A 61 -15.81 4.14 15.06
N LYS A 62 -14.54 4.53 14.92
CA LYS A 62 -13.54 4.49 16.01
C LYS A 62 -13.14 5.89 16.50
N LYS A 63 -12.77 6.01 17.78
CA LYS A 63 -11.93 7.13 18.26
C LYS A 63 -10.52 6.92 17.69
N SER A 64 -10.13 7.73 16.70
CA SER A 64 -8.80 7.81 16.06
C SER A 64 -7.69 7.21 16.93
N GLY A 65 -7.23 6.01 16.54
CA GLY A 65 -6.03 5.39 17.08
C GLY A 65 -4.87 5.85 16.22
N LYS A 66 -4.07 6.79 16.72
CA LYS A 66 -2.96 7.37 15.96
C LYS A 66 -1.81 6.38 15.85
N VAL A 67 -1.30 6.19 14.64
CA VAL A 67 0.10 5.79 14.46
C VAL A 67 0.91 7.09 14.36
N GLU A 68 1.62 7.44 15.43
CA GLU A 68 2.43 8.66 15.46
C GLU A 68 3.76 8.48 14.72
N LEU A 69 3.69 8.37 13.40
CA LEU A 69 4.86 8.13 12.53
C LEU A 69 5.86 9.30 12.55
N PHE A 70 5.38 10.54 12.62
CA PHE A 70 6.20 11.75 12.56
C PHE A 70 6.60 12.31 13.93
N THR A 71 5.98 11.85 15.02
CA THR A 71 6.33 12.30 16.38
C THR A 71 7.55 11.56 16.91
N ASN A 72 7.70 10.27 16.54
CA ASN A 72 8.78 9.43 17.02
C ASN A 72 9.90 9.33 15.96
N LYS A 73 10.98 10.10 16.18
CA LYS A 73 12.17 10.11 15.31
C LYS A 73 12.72 8.70 15.06
N THR A 74 12.63 7.81 16.03
CA THR A 74 13.11 6.42 15.91
C THR A 74 12.34 5.63 14.86
N TYR A 75 11.01 5.78 14.79
CA TYR A 75 10.21 5.12 13.76
C TYR A 75 10.50 5.69 12.38
N PHE A 76 10.61 7.01 12.27
CA PHE A 76 10.94 7.65 11.00
C PHE A 76 12.31 7.18 10.46
N PHE A 77 13.38 7.33 11.25
CA PHE A 77 14.73 6.92 10.82
C PHE A 77 14.86 5.41 10.67
N GLY A 78 14.16 4.62 11.50
CA GLY A 78 14.12 3.16 11.35
C GLY A 78 13.46 2.72 10.04
N LEU A 79 12.36 3.36 9.64
CA LEU A 79 11.70 3.09 8.36
C LEU A 79 12.60 3.49 7.19
N VAL A 80 13.27 4.65 7.25
CA VAL A 80 14.25 5.08 6.25
C VAL A 80 15.38 4.06 6.13
N GLY A 81 15.95 3.60 7.25
CA GLY A 81 17.00 2.58 7.27
C GLY A 81 16.55 1.25 6.68
N LEU A 82 15.33 0.81 7.01
CA LEU A 82 14.75 -0.39 6.41
C LEU A 82 14.54 -0.25 4.90
N MET A 83 14.14 0.94 4.44
CA MET A 83 13.97 1.21 3.01
C MET A 83 15.31 1.12 2.27
N LEU A 84 16.38 1.67 2.84
CA LEU A 84 17.74 1.54 2.28
C LEU A 84 18.21 0.08 2.25
N ALA A 85 18.01 -0.66 3.35
CA ALA A 85 18.36 -2.09 3.42
C ALA A 85 17.60 -2.92 2.37
N TYR A 86 16.30 -2.61 2.18
CA TYR A 86 15.49 -3.24 1.14
C TYR A 86 16.00 -2.94 -0.27
N MET A 87 16.40 -1.68 -0.56
CA MET A 87 17.00 -1.33 -1.85
C MET A 87 18.32 -2.10 -2.09
N ILE A 88 19.15 -2.26 -1.06
CA ILE A 88 20.40 -3.03 -1.17
C ILE A 88 20.11 -4.51 -1.46
N LEU A 89 19.13 -5.11 -0.78
CA LEU A 89 18.69 -6.49 -1.04
C LEU A 89 18.23 -6.68 -2.50
N LEU A 90 17.48 -5.72 -3.03
CA LEU A 90 17.06 -5.74 -4.43
C LEU A 90 18.24 -5.64 -5.41
N MET A 91 19.25 -4.81 -5.11
CA MET A 91 20.46 -4.69 -5.94
C MET A 91 21.30 -5.98 -5.96
N LEU A 92 21.25 -6.79 -4.90
CA LEU A 92 21.96 -8.06 -4.81
C LEU A 92 21.27 -9.22 -5.56
N ASN A 93 20.26 -8.94 -6.40
CA ASN A 93 19.48 -9.94 -7.14
C ASN A 93 18.83 -11.02 -6.24
N VAL A 94 18.53 -10.70 -4.99
CA VAL A 94 17.87 -11.62 -4.03
C VAL A 94 16.44 -11.99 -4.50
N GLY A 95 15.86 -11.23 -5.42
CA GLY A 95 14.49 -11.41 -5.89
C GLY A 95 13.52 -10.53 -5.10
N PHE A 96 12.54 -9.95 -5.80
CA PHE A 96 11.64 -8.95 -5.22
C PHE A 96 10.78 -9.57 -4.11
N MET A 97 10.26 -10.77 -4.35
CA MET A 97 9.43 -11.50 -3.39
C MET A 97 10.20 -11.83 -2.11
N ILE A 98 11.42 -12.35 -2.26
CA ILE A 98 12.26 -12.79 -1.15
C ILE A 98 12.71 -11.60 -0.30
N ALA A 99 13.07 -10.47 -0.91
CA ALA A 99 13.45 -9.26 -0.19
C ALA A 99 12.26 -8.60 0.54
N THR A 100 11.03 -8.75 0.01
CA THR A 100 9.85 -8.09 0.55
C THR A 100 9.36 -8.72 1.85
N ILE A 101 9.51 -10.04 2.02
CA ILE A 101 9.12 -10.75 3.24
C ILE A 101 9.85 -10.21 4.50
N PRO A 102 11.19 -10.18 4.56
CA PRO A 102 11.91 -9.66 5.73
C PRO A 102 11.68 -8.15 5.91
N PHE A 103 11.48 -7.39 4.81
CA PHE A 103 11.13 -5.97 4.90
C PHE A 103 9.77 -5.76 5.60
N LEU A 104 8.74 -6.51 5.22
CA LEU A 104 7.41 -6.44 5.85
C LEU A 104 7.45 -6.90 7.32
N ALA A 105 8.21 -7.96 7.62
CA ALA A 105 8.43 -8.42 8.99
C ALA A 105 9.12 -7.34 9.84
N ALA A 106 10.21 -6.76 9.35
CA ALA A 106 10.97 -5.77 10.09
C ALA A 106 10.19 -4.46 10.29
N THR A 107 9.44 -4.00 9.28
CA THR A 107 8.60 -2.79 9.40
C THR A 107 7.46 -2.96 10.39
N SER A 108 6.75 -4.09 10.35
CA SER A 108 5.67 -4.38 11.31
C SER A 108 6.17 -4.48 12.76
N LEU A 109 7.32 -5.13 12.99
CA LEU A 109 7.96 -5.20 14.29
C LEU A 109 8.44 -3.82 14.79
N LEU A 110 9.05 -3.02 13.90
CA LEU A 110 9.51 -1.66 14.22
C LEU A 110 8.34 -0.77 14.65
N LEU A 111 7.19 -0.90 13.99
CA LEU A 111 5.95 -0.18 14.32
C LEU A 111 5.22 -0.74 15.55
N GLY A 112 5.76 -1.78 16.20
CA GLY A 112 5.19 -2.37 17.41
C GLY A 112 3.94 -3.23 17.17
N TYR A 113 3.64 -3.59 15.92
CA TYR A 113 2.57 -4.54 15.63
C TYR A 113 2.98 -5.94 16.12
N ARG A 114 2.13 -6.54 16.97
CA ARG A 114 2.36 -7.87 17.55
C ARG A 114 1.28 -8.89 17.21
N ASN A 115 0.26 -8.49 16.46
CA ASN A 115 -0.81 -9.41 16.07
C ASN A 115 -0.40 -10.22 14.84
N TRP A 116 0.22 -11.37 15.07
CA TRP A 116 0.72 -12.27 14.04
C TRP A 116 -0.32 -12.69 13.00
N LYS A 117 -1.59 -12.82 13.40
CA LYS A 117 -2.68 -13.17 12.45
C LYS A 117 -2.92 -12.06 11.43
N ILE A 118 -3.01 -10.82 11.91
CA ILE A 118 -3.21 -9.65 11.05
C ILE A 118 -1.96 -9.42 10.21
N MET A 119 -0.76 -9.57 10.79
CA MET A 119 0.50 -9.43 10.05
C MET A 119 0.60 -10.45 8.92
N ALA A 120 0.37 -11.73 9.19
CA ALA A 120 0.42 -12.78 8.17
C ALA A 120 -0.63 -12.54 7.07
N ALA A 121 -1.87 -12.17 7.44
CA ALA A 121 -2.90 -11.83 6.46
C ALA A 121 -2.51 -10.64 5.58
N SER A 122 -1.94 -9.58 6.16
CA SER A 122 -1.45 -8.43 5.41
C SER A 122 -0.30 -8.79 4.49
N PHE A 123 0.66 -9.62 4.93
CA PHE A 123 1.80 -10.02 4.11
C PHE A 123 1.36 -10.85 2.92
N VAL A 124 0.48 -11.84 3.15
CA VAL A 124 -0.10 -12.65 2.08
C VAL A 124 -0.88 -11.76 1.11
N GLY A 125 -1.68 -10.82 1.61
CA GLY A 125 -2.42 -9.87 0.78
C GLY A 125 -1.52 -9.00 -0.10
N ILE A 126 -0.44 -8.44 0.47
CA ILE A 126 0.54 -7.63 -0.26
C ILE A 126 1.26 -8.48 -1.31
N LEU A 127 1.79 -9.64 -0.94
CA LEU A 127 2.52 -10.51 -1.85
C LEU A 127 1.65 -11.02 -3.01
N LEU A 128 0.41 -11.46 -2.72
CA LEU A 128 -0.53 -11.89 -3.76
C LEU A 128 -0.93 -10.75 -4.69
N SER A 129 -1.21 -9.56 -4.13
CA SER A 129 -1.57 -8.39 -4.95
C SER A 129 -0.40 -8.02 -5.86
N THR A 130 0.81 -8.05 -5.34
CA THR A 130 2.02 -7.70 -6.09
C THR A 130 2.33 -8.76 -7.16
N TYR A 131 2.16 -10.04 -6.83
CA TYR A 131 2.24 -11.12 -7.81
C TYR A 131 1.26 -10.93 -8.96
N LEU A 132 -0.01 -10.67 -8.65
CA LEU A 132 -1.05 -10.51 -9.66
C LEU A 132 -0.75 -9.31 -10.57
N VAL A 133 -0.32 -8.19 -9.99
CA VAL A 133 0.08 -7.00 -10.75
C VAL A 133 1.27 -7.28 -11.66
N PHE A 134 2.39 -7.72 -11.11
CA PHE A 134 3.63 -7.78 -11.88
C PHE A 134 3.70 -8.98 -12.80
N PHE A 135 3.31 -10.16 -12.32
CA PHE A 135 3.37 -11.38 -13.12
C PHE A 135 2.22 -11.46 -14.12
N ARG A 136 0.98 -11.17 -13.68
CA ARG A 136 -0.21 -11.39 -14.51
C ARG A 136 -0.64 -10.17 -15.32
N MET A 137 -0.58 -8.96 -14.77
CA MET A 137 -1.01 -7.75 -15.49
C MET A 137 0.13 -7.12 -16.31
N LEU A 138 1.33 -7.03 -15.74
CA LEU A 138 2.46 -6.37 -16.38
C LEU A 138 3.37 -7.35 -17.15
N GLN A 139 3.16 -8.67 -17.00
CA GLN A 139 3.97 -9.73 -17.62
C GLN A 139 5.48 -9.54 -17.40
N VAL A 140 5.86 -8.92 -16.27
CA VAL A 140 7.26 -8.70 -15.92
C VAL A 140 7.78 -9.99 -15.29
N PRO A 141 8.86 -10.59 -15.82
CA PRO A 141 9.48 -11.76 -15.20
C PRO A 141 9.99 -11.36 -13.82
N MET A 142 9.45 -12.01 -12.79
CA MET A 142 9.84 -11.76 -11.40
C MET A 142 10.70 -12.91 -10.87
N PRO A 143 11.97 -12.66 -10.50
CA PRO A 143 12.75 -13.53 -9.62
C PRO A 143 12.32 -13.37 -8.15
#